data_AF-A0A840I9J4-F1
#
_entry.id   AF-A0A840I9J4-F1
#
_cell.length_a   1.000
_cell.length_b   1.000
_cell.length_c   1.000
_cell.angle_alpha   90.00
_cell.angle_beta   90.00
_cell.angle_gamma   90.00
#
_symmetry.space_group_name_H-M   'P 1'
#
loop_
_entity.id
_entity.type
_entity.pdbx_description
1 polymer ?
#
loop_
_entity_poly.entity_id
_entity_poly.type
_entity_poly.pdbx_seq_one_letter_code
_entity_poly.pdbx_strand_id
1 'polypeptide(L)'
;MAKVLVTIEDPLLRRIDRTARDRGLTRSAYLSELARNDIDRRLGPGATPEVRGAIARLRSLAGAPAATTEDTTALVRRMRDERGERFP
;
A
#
# COMPACT_ATOMS: atom_id res chain seq x y z
N MET A 1 20.92 -12.98 23.51
CA MET A 1 20.21 -11.70 23.28
C MET A 1 21.09 -10.59 23.85
N ALA A 2 21.35 -9.52 23.10
CA ALA A 2 22.14 -8.40 23.61
C ALA A 2 21.22 -7.38 24.31
N LYS A 3 21.69 -6.77 25.40
CA LYS A 3 20.97 -5.70 26.10
C LYS A 3 21.49 -4.35 25.62
N VAL A 4 20.60 -3.51 25.14
CA VAL A 4 20.90 -2.15 24.70
C VAL A 4 20.16 -1.17 25.60
N LEU A 5 20.86 -0.18 26.13
CA LEU A 5 20.28 0.94 26.86
C LEU A 5 20.20 2.13 25.90
N VAL A 6 19.03 2.77 25.84
CA VAL A 6 18.78 3.95 25.01
C VAL A 6 18.06 5.00 25.85
N THR A 7 18.44 6.25 25.67
CA THR A 7 17.70 7.39 26.24
C THR A 7 16.69 7.86 25.21
N ILE A 8 15.42 7.96 25.61
CA ILE A 8 14.31 8.38 24.76
C ILE A 8 13.53 9.45 25.51
N GLU A 9 13.09 10.48 24.82
CA GLU A 9 12.24 11.51 25.40
C GLU A 9 10.90 10.93 25.88
N ASP A 10 10.46 11.33 27.07
CA ASP A 10 9.22 10.84 27.69
C ASP A 10 7.97 10.89 26.79
N PRO A 11 7.72 11.97 26.02
CA PRO A 11 6.56 12.01 25.13
C PRO A 11 6.60 10.92 24.06
N LEU A 12 7.78 10.64 23.51
CA LEU A 12 7.98 9.58 22.52
C LEU A 12 7.80 8.20 23.14
N LEU A 13 8.36 7.97 24.34
CA LEU A 13 8.20 6.71 25.05
C LEU A 13 6.72 6.39 25.32
N ARG A 14 5.92 7.38 25.75
CA ARG A 14 4.48 7.22 25.96
C ARG A 14 3.74 6.83 24.69
N ARG A 15 4.13 7.41 23.54
CA ARG A 15 3.53 7.09 22.24
C ARG A 15 3.91 5.69 21.76
N ILE A 16 5.16 5.27 21.98
CA ILE A 16 5.62 3.90 21.72
C ILE A 16 4.79 2.90 22.54
N ASP A 17 4.64 3.15 23.84
CA ASP A 17 3.89 2.26 24.73
C ASP A 17 2.42 2.14 24.37
N ARG A 18 1.79 3.23 23.91
CA ARG A 18 0.42 3.19 23.41
C ARG A 18 0.33 2.30 22.17
N THR A 19 1.21 2.55 21.19
CA THR A 19 1.22 1.80 19.92
C THR A 19 1.51 0.32 20.12
N ALA A 20 2.42 -0.01 21.05
CA ALA A 20 2.72 -1.39 21.41
C ALA A 20 1.48 -2.08 22.00
N ARG A 21 0.78 -1.43 22.94
CA ARG A 21 -0.48 -1.95 23.50
C ARG A 21 -1.56 -2.15 22.46
N ASP A 22 -1.77 -1.17 21.58
CA ASP A 22 -2.78 -1.25 20.51
C ASP A 22 -2.52 -2.43 19.56
N ARG A 23 -1.27 -2.88 19.46
CA ARG A 23 -0.84 -4.05 18.67
C ARG A 23 -0.73 -5.35 19.48
N GLY A 24 -1.06 -5.32 20.77
CA GLY A 24 -0.90 -6.48 21.65
C GLY A 24 0.56 -6.90 21.89
N LEU A 25 1.51 -5.98 21.71
CA LEU A 25 2.95 -6.24 21.83
C LEU A 25 3.51 -5.63 23.12
N THR A 26 4.57 -6.26 23.64
CA THR A 26 5.41 -5.64 24.66
C THR A 26 6.26 -4.52 24.04
N ARG A 27 6.70 -3.56 24.84
CA ARG A 27 7.58 -2.46 24.38
C ARG A 27 8.81 -2.99 23.63
N SER A 28 9.50 -3.97 24.21
CA SER A 28 10.72 -4.55 23.62
C SER A 28 10.43 -5.33 22.33
N ALA A 29 9.31 -6.04 22.26
CA ALA A 29 8.88 -6.72 21.04
C ALA A 29 8.60 -5.71 19.93
N TYR A 30 7.83 -4.66 20.23
CA TYR A 30 7.53 -3.58 19.28
C TYR A 30 8.80 -2.88 18.77
N LEU A 31 9.73 -2.54 19.67
CA LEU A 31 11.00 -1.92 19.26
C LEU A 31 11.87 -2.85 18.42
N SER A 32 11.89 -4.15 18.74
CA SER A 32 12.63 -5.15 17.96
C SER A 32 12.05 -5.32 16.55
N GLU A 33 10.71 -5.35 16.45
CA GLU A 33 10.01 -5.40 15.17
C GLU A 33 10.26 -4.13 14.35
N LEU A 34 10.21 -2.96 14.97
CA LEU A 34 10.51 -1.69 14.31
C LEU A 34 11.95 -1.66 13.78
N ALA A 35 12.93 -2.11 14.58
CA ALA A 35 14.32 -2.16 14.18
C ALA A 35 14.56 -3.15 13.02
N ARG A 36 13.95 -4.34 13.07
CA ARG A 36 14.00 -5.30 11.95
C ARG A 36 13.40 -4.69 10.70
N ASN A 37 12.18 -4.18 10.79
CA ASN A 37 11.50 -3.56 9.67
C ASN A 37 12.29 -2.39 9.10
N ASP A 38 12.95 -1.56 9.92
CA ASP A 38 13.76 -0.44 9.42
C ASP A 38 15.03 -0.92 8.69
N ILE A 39 15.74 -1.89 9.27
CA ILE A 39 16.93 -2.51 8.66
C ILE A 39 16.54 -3.19 7.34
N ASP A 40 15.44 -3.94 7.33
CA ASP A 40 14.94 -4.66 6.16
C ASP A 40 14.35 -3.68 5.11
N ARG A 41 13.73 -2.57 5.54
CA ARG A 41 13.20 -1.50 4.67
C ARG A 41 14.27 -0.60 4.06
N ARG A 42 15.55 -0.72 4.43
CA ARG A 42 16.63 -0.16 3.58
C ARG A 42 16.61 -0.78 2.18
N LEU A 43 15.96 -1.94 2.01
CA LEU A 43 15.43 -2.44 0.74
C LEU A 43 13.95 -2.01 0.58
N GLY A 44 13.69 -0.71 0.47
CA GLY A 44 12.33 -0.21 0.27
C GLY A 44 11.72 -0.72 -1.06
N PRO A 45 10.38 -0.72 -1.23
CA PRO A 45 9.77 -1.01 -2.52
C PRO A 45 10.20 0.07 -3.54
N GLY A 46 11.12 -0.32 -4.43
CA GLY A 46 11.82 0.56 -5.37
C GLY A 46 13.35 0.56 -5.24
N ALA A 47 13.90 -0.04 -4.17
CA ALA A 47 15.34 -0.24 -4.02
C ALA A 47 15.89 -1.22 -5.06
N THR A 48 15.10 -2.23 -5.45
CA THR A 48 15.43 -3.10 -6.59
C THR A 48 14.99 -2.45 -7.91
N PRO A 49 15.83 -2.47 -8.97
CA PRO A 49 15.47 -1.94 -10.28
C PRO A 49 14.18 -2.55 -10.84
N GLU A 50 13.94 -3.82 -10.57
CA GLU A 50 12.74 -4.56 -11.00
C GLU A 50 11.45 -4.03 -10.37
N VAL A 51 11.43 -3.83 -9.04
CA VAL A 51 10.24 -3.31 -8.34
C VAL A 51 9.98 -1.85 -8.74
N ARG A 52 11.03 -1.08 -8.98
CA ARG A 52 10.91 0.29 -9.51
C ARG A 52 10.28 0.29 -10.90
N GLY A 53 10.68 -0.64 -11.76
CA GLY A 53 10.08 -0.84 -13.08
C GLY A 53 8.60 -1.23 -12.99
N ALA A 54 8.25 -2.14 -12.08
CA ALA A 54 6.87 -2.55 -11.86
C ALA A 54 5.98 -1.39 -11.37
N ILE A 55 6.44 -0.59 -10.40
CA ILE A 55 5.72 0.59 -9.90
C ILE A 55 5.58 1.66 -10.99
N ALA A 56 6.62 1.90 -11.79
CA ALA A 56 6.57 2.83 -12.91
C ALA A 56 5.55 2.39 -13.98
N ARG A 57 5.48 1.07 -14.26
CA ARG A 57 4.50 0.48 -15.17
C ARG A 57 3.07 0.67 -14.67
N LEU A 58 2.83 0.43 -13.37
CA LEU A 58 1.52 0.66 -12.76
C LEU A 58 1.10 2.12 -12.82
N ARG A 59 2.01 3.07 -12.56
CA ARG A 59 1.73 4.51 -12.71
C ARG A 59 1.43 4.89 -14.15
N SER A 60 2.17 4.33 -15.11
CA SER A 60 1.91 4.57 -16.54
C SER A 60 0.53 4.06 -16.96
N LEU A 61 0.10 2.89 -16.46
CA LEU A 61 -1.24 2.37 -16.71
C LEU A 61 -2.34 3.20 -16.05
N ALA A 62 -2.09 3.71 -14.84
CA ALA A 62 -3.05 4.53 -14.11
C ALA A 62 -3.17 5.97 -14.66
N GLY A 63 -2.09 6.50 -15.26
CA GLY A 63 -2.04 7.83 -15.86
C GLY A 63 -2.37 7.86 -17.35
N ALA A 64 -2.46 6.71 -18.01
CA ALA A 64 -2.93 6.64 -19.39
C ALA A 64 -4.43 6.99 -19.43
N PRO A 65 -4.88 7.97 -20.23
CA PRO A 65 -6.30 8.13 -20.49
C PRO A 65 -6.80 6.81 -21.06
N ALA A 66 -7.92 6.31 -20.54
CA ALA A 66 -8.56 5.11 -21.09
C ALA A 66 -8.69 5.32 -22.60
N ALA A 67 -8.00 4.50 -23.39
CA ALA A 67 -8.00 4.56 -24.85
C ALA A 67 -9.32 4.05 -25.44
N THR A 68 -10.43 4.39 -24.80
CA THR A 68 -11.78 4.22 -25.33
C THR A 68 -12.33 5.61 -25.55
N THR A 69 -12.15 6.09 -26.78
CA THR A 69 -12.85 7.25 -27.35
C THR A 69 -14.37 7.01 -27.40
N GLU A 70 -14.81 5.77 -27.26
CA GLU A 70 -16.21 5.42 -27.05
C GLU A 70 -16.59 5.55 -25.58
N ASP A 71 -17.61 6.38 -25.33
CA ASP A 71 -18.32 6.41 -24.06
C ASP A 71 -18.84 5.00 -23.77
N THR A 72 -18.20 4.30 -22.83
CA THR A 72 -18.56 2.95 -22.39
C THR A 72 -20.05 2.86 -22.01
N THR A 73 -20.63 3.98 -21.56
CA THR A 73 -22.06 4.09 -21.26
C THR A 73 -22.92 4.00 -22.52
N ALA A 74 -22.49 4.61 -23.62
CA ALA A 74 -23.18 4.55 -24.91
C ALA A 74 -23.11 3.14 -25.52
N LEU A 75 -21.98 2.45 -25.36
CA LEU A 75 -21.80 1.06 -25.79
C LEU A 75 -22.72 0.10 -25.03
N VAL A 76 -22.76 0.22 -23.70
CA VAL A 76 -23.63 -0.62 -22.84
C VAL A 76 -25.11 -0.34 -23.10
N ARG A 77 -25.49 0.92 -23.35
CA ARG A 77 -26.87 1.29 -23.72
C ARG A 77 -27.27 0.66 -25.05
N ARG A 78 -26.43 0.75 -26.09
CA ARG A 78 -26.68 0.13 -27.40
C ARG A 78 -26.88 -1.38 -27.28
N MET A 79 -26.00 -2.07 -26.55
CA MET A 79 -26.12 -3.53 -26.35
C MET A 79 -27.37 -3.92 -25.57
N ARG A 80 -27.85 -3.07 -24.66
CA ARG A 80 -29.10 -3.28 -23.93
C ARG A 80 -30.30 -3.14 -24.85
N ASP A 81 -30.31 -2.10 -25.68
CA ASP A 81 -31.42 -1.79 -26.58
C ASP A 81 -31.54 -2.88 -27.67
N GLU A 82 -30.42 -3.35 -28.23
CA GLU A 82 -30.37 -4.48 -29.18
C GLU A 82 -30.85 -5.82 -28.58
N ARG A 83 -30.72 -5.99 -27.25
CA ARG A 83 -31.27 -7.16 -26.54
C ARG A 83 -32.76 -7.02 -26.25
N GLY A 84 -33.24 -5.80 -26.04
CA GLY A 84 -34.66 -5.51 -25.83
C GLY A 84 -35.51 -5.72 -27.08
N GLU A 85 -34.95 -5.47 -28.27
CA GLU A 85 -35.65 -5.65 -29.55
C GLU A 85 -35.77 -7.12 -30.01
N ARG A 86 -35.02 -8.06 -29.41
CA ARG A 86 -35.07 -9.50 -29.76
C ARG A 86 -36.13 -10.31 -29.03
N PHE A 87 -36.92 -9.69 -28.15
CA PHE A 87 -38.04 -10.33 -27.48
C PHE A 87 -39.28 -9.43 -27.49
N PRO A 88 -40.11 -9.49 -28.56
CA PRO A 88 -41.50 -9.05 -28.50
C PRO A 88 -42.37 -9.98 -27.64
#